data_AF-A0A2D6YJI9-F1
#
_entry.id   AF-A0A2D6YJI9-F1
#
_cell.length_a   1.000
_cell.length_b   1.000
_cell.length_c   1.000
_cell.angle_alpha   90.00
_cell.angle_beta   90.00
_cell.angle_gamma   90.00
#
_symmetry.space_group_name_H-M   'P 1'
#
loop_
_entity.id
_entity.type
_entity.pdbx_description
1 polymer ?
#
loop_
_entity_poly.entity_id
_entity_poly.type
_entity_poly.pdbx_seq_one_letter_code
_entity_poly.pdbx_strand_id
1 'polypeptide(L)'
;MSPIYQLKTSLPQGIPTMNGIWKRRLTIITRLIFTLATALFVGGMGGGDENHNGGLPLPEKNFVVGITDRTGMQTESSRLTWEGKVNFRGKYGEATVSVPFAKIRQVDFRQANTGTSDYTIATVTLNSGQQLDLSLENQSNVYAETPFGELEISVADLRQLDFSE
;
A
#
# COMPACT_ATOMS: atom_id res chain seq x y z
N MET A 1 47.63 19.14 -68.41
CA MET A 1 48.32 17.84 -68.56
C MET A 1 47.76 16.95 -67.47
N SER A 2 46.81 16.08 -67.82
CA SER A 2 46.04 15.26 -66.89
C SER A 2 46.39 13.79 -67.12
N PRO A 3 46.76 12.99 -66.11
CA PRO A 3 46.99 11.58 -66.31
C PRO A 3 45.69 10.78 -66.14
N ILE A 4 45.37 9.98 -67.16
CA ILE A 4 44.32 8.96 -67.15
C ILE A 4 44.91 7.70 -66.51
N TYR A 5 44.29 7.23 -65.43
CA TYR A 5 44.67 5.99 -64.75
C TYR A 5 44.07 4.77 -65.47
N GLN A 6 44.94 3.81 -65.85
CA GLN A 6 44.56 2.51 -66.40
C GLN A 6 44.17 1.54 -65.27
N LEU A 7 42.98 0.92 -65.39
CA LEU A 7 42.47 -0.10 -64.48
C LEU A 7 43.13 -1.46 -64.75
N LYS A 8 43.70 -2.08 -63.70
CA LYS A 8 44.16 -3.47 -63.70
C LYS A 8 43.05 -4.35 -63.12
N THR A 9 42.51 -5.24 -63.95
CA THR A 9 41.54 -6.28 -63.57
C THR A 9 42.20 -7.41 -62.78
N SER A 10 41.66 -7.75 -61.61
CA SER A 10 41.91 -9.03 -60.92
C SER A 10 40.57 -9.68 -60.56
N LEU A 11 40.37 -10.91 -61.04
CA LEU A 11 39.20 -11.76 -60.84
C LEU A 11 38.90 -12.01 -59.34
N PRO A 12 37.62 -11.98 -58.91
CA PRO A 12 37.26 -12.27 -57.53
C PRO A 12 37.31 -13.78 -57.22
N GLN A 13 37.95 -14.10 -56.10
CA GLN A 13 38.11 -15.43 -55.52
C GLN A 13 36.82 -15.92 -54.84
N GLY A 14 36.50 -17.21 -55.04
CA GLY A 14 35.81 -18.06 -54.06
C GLY A 14 34.30 -17.89 -53.90
N ILE A 15 33.51 -18.72 -54.59
CA ILE A 15 32.07 -18.89 -54.32
C ILE A 15 31.92 -19.66 -52.98
N PRO A 16 31.22 -19.13 -51.96
CA PRO A 16 30.96 -19.88 -50.73
C PRO A 16 30.01 -21.05 -50.99
N THR A 17 30.35 -22.25 -50.51
CA THR A 17 29.55 -23.46 -50.70
C THR A 17 28.19 -23.35 -50.00
N MET A 18 27.12 -23.80 -50.68
CA MET A 18 25.71 -23.63 -50.29
C MET A 18 25.36 -24.15 -48.88
N ASN A 19 26.16 -25.08 -48.33
CA ASN A 19 25.95 -25.67 -47.01
C ASN A 19 26.24 -24.71 -45.85
N GLY A 20 27.11 -23.71 -46.03
CA GLY A 20 27.43 -22.73 -44.97
C GLY A 20 26.34 -21.66 -44.78
N ILE A 21 25.68 -21.27 -45.88
CA ILE A 21 24.64 -20.25 -45.88
C ILE A 21 23.36 -20.80 -45.23
N TRP A 22 23.01 -22.06 -45.51
CA TRP A 22 21.82 -22.70 -44.96
C TRP A 22 21.93 -22.97 -43.45
N LYS A 23 23.10 -23.45 -42.98
CA LYS A 23 23.34 -23.65 -41.53
C LYS A 23 23.37 -22.33 -40.75
N ARG A 24 23.91 -21.25 -41.34
CA ARG A 24 23.90 -19.91 -40.71
C ARG A 24 22.48 -19.33 -40.60
N ARG A 25 21.64 -19.52 -41.63
CA ARG A 25 20.22 -19.11 -41.61
C ARG A 25 19.43 -19.88 -40.55
N LEU A 26 19.65 -21.18 -40.43
CA LEU A 26 19.00 -22.03 -39.42
C LEU A 26 19.39 -21.61 -37.99
N THR A 27 20.68 -21.39 -37.73
CA THR A 27 21.17 -20.94 -36.41
C THR A 27 20.65 -19.56 -36.01
N ILE A 28 20.50 -18.64 -36.98
CA ILE A 28 19.93 -17.30 -36.73
C ILE A 28 18.45 -17.40 -36.36
N ILE A 29 17.68 -18.24 -37.06
CA ILE A 29 16.25 -18.46 -36.77
C ILE A 29 16.09 -19.10 -35.39
N THR A 30 16.90 -20.10 -35.04
CA THR A 30 16.85 -20.73 -33.70
C THR A 30 17.16 -19.73 -32.59
N ARG A 31 18.15 -18.84 -32.78
CA ARG A 31 18.45 -17.78 -31.80
C ARG A 31 17.31 -16.78 -31.66
N LEU A 32 16.70 -16.36 -32.76
CA LEU A 32 15.54 -15.46 -32.75
C LEU A 32 14.33 -16.07 -32.02
N ILE A 33 14.04 -17.35 -32.25
CA ILE A 33 12.96 -18.06 -31.55
C ILE A 33 13.26 -18.17 -30.06
N PHE A 34 14.50 -18.46 -29.69
CA PHE A 34 14.89 -18.57 -28.29
C PHE A 34 14.81 -17.22 -27.55
N THR A 35 15.21 -16.12 -28.21
CA THR A 35 15.07 -14.75 -27.67
C THR A 35 13.61 -14.33 -27.54
N LEU A 36 12.76 -14.68 -28.52
CA LEU A 36 11.33 -14.37 -28.45
C LEU A 36 10.63 -15.14 -27.33
N ALA A 37 10.98 -16.42 -27.13
CA ALA A 37 10.43 -17.24 -26.06
C ALA A 37 10.84 -16.72 -24.66
N THR A 38 12.08 -16.25 -24.51
CA THR A 38 12.53 -15.63 -23.23
C THR A 38 11.88 -14.28 -22.98
N ALA A 39 11.66 -13.45 -24.02
CA ALA A 39 10.92 -12.20 -23.87
C ALA A 39 9.46 -12.41 -23.41
N LEU A 40 8.79 -13.45 -23.92
CA LEU A 40 7.44 -13.82 -23.47
C LEU A 40 7.42 -14.35 -22.03
N PHE A 41 8.48 -15.04 -21.59
CA PHE A 41 8.57 -15.57 -20.22
C PHE A 41 8.87 -14.46 -19.18
N VAL A 42 9.61 -13.41 -19.56
CA VAL A 42 9.90 -12.26 -18.68
C VAL A 42 8.78 -11.21 -18.73
N GLY A 43 8.04 -11.10 -19.83
CA GLY A 43 6.92 -10.16 -19.98
C GLY A 43 5.62 -10.56 -19.26
N GLY A 44 5.57 -11.71 -18.59
CA GLY A 44 4.38 -12.25 -17.92
C GLY A 44 4.07 -11.69 -16.52
N MET A 45 4.91 -10.80 -15.97
CA MET A 45 4.69 -10.17 -14.65
C MET A 45 4.36 -8.67 -14.77
N GLY A 46 3.48 -8.31 -15.71
CA GLY A 46 2.92 -6.97 -15.87
C GLY A 46 1.43 -6.89 -15.54
N GLY A 47 0.92 -7.82 -14.73
CA GLY A 47 -0.48 -7.86 -14.27
C GLY A 47 -0.60 -7.45 -12.80
N GLY A 48 -0.03 -6.31 -12.44
CA GLY A 48 -0.28 -5.64 -11.17
C GLY A 48 -1.13 -4.42 -11.46
N ASP A 49 -2.39 -4.47 -11.05
CA ASP A 49 -3.31 -3.34 -11.08
C ASP A 49 -2.69 -2.20 -10.24
N GLU A 50 -1.92 -1.31 -10.87
CA GLU A 50 -1.50 -0.03 -10.27
C GLU A 50 -2.69 0.95 -10.28
N ASN A 51 -3.83 0.50 -9.79
CA ASN A 51 -4.74 1.37 -9.06
C ASN A 51 -4.22 1.51 -7.63
N HIS A 52 -3.00 2.06 -7.49
CA HIS A 52 -2.61 2.78 -6.28
C HIS A 52 -3.33 4.12 -6.29
N ASN A 53 -4.67 4.07 -6.26
CA ASN A 53 -5.43 5.18 -5.73
C ASN A 53 -5.16 5.10 -4.22
N GLY A 54 -4.17 5.87 -3.76
CA GLY A 54 -3.87 6.12 -2.35
C GLY A 54 -4.99 6.89 -1.65
N GLY A 55 -6.24 6.51 -1.89
CA GLY A 55 -7.36 6.86 -1.05
C GLY A 55 -7.36 5.85 0.08
N LEU A 56 -7.18 6.34 1.30
CA LEU A 56 -7.56 5.65 2.52
C LEU A 56 -8.85 4.83 2.27
N PRO A 57 -8.96 3.58 2.75
CA PRO A 57 -10.15 2.78 2.55
C PRO A 57 -11.37 3.59 2.97
N LEU A 58 -12.17 4.01 2.00
CA LEU A 58 -13.30 4.90 2.22
C LEU A 58 -14.35 4.10 2.99
N PRO A 59 -14.71 4.47 4.23
CA PRO A 59 -15.84 3.84 4.89
C PRO A 59 -17.10 4.13 4.08
N GLU A 60 -17.84 3.10 3.68
CA GLU A 60 -19.07 3.17 2.88
C GLU A 60 -20.22 3.89 3.62
N LYS A 61 -20.06 4.10 4.94
CA LYS A 61 -20.91 4.92 5.79
C LYS A 61 -20.16 6.17 6.25
N ASN A 62 -20.77 7.35 6.06
CA ASN A 62 -20.32 8.62 6.63
C ASN A 62 -20.58 8.62 8.14
N PHE A 63 -19.75 7.91 8.91
CA PHE A 63 -19.80 8.02 10.37
C PHE A 63 -19.26 9.37 10.78
N VAL A 64 -20.06 10.13 11.53
CA VAL A 64 -19.59 11.34 12.21
C VAL A 64 -18.97 10.89 13.52
N VAL A 65 -17.68 11.17 13.70
CA VAL A 65 -16.93 10.80 14.89
C VAL A 65 -16.53 12.06 15.64
N GLY A 66 -16.99 12.17 16.88
CA GLY A 66 -16.53 13.19 17.82
C GLY A 66 -15.20 12.77 18.41
N ILE A 67 -14.13 13.50 18.09
CA ILE A 67 -12.79 13.27 18.64
C ILE A 67 -12.60 14.24 19.80
N THR A 68 -12.34 13.72 20.99
CA THR A 68 -11.96 14.51 22.15
C THR A 68 -10.50 14.21 22.51
N ASP A 69 -9.68 15.25 22.52
CA ASP A 69 -8.29 15.15 22.94
C ASP A 69 -8.15 15.20 24.48
N ARG A 70 -6.92 15.06 24.97
CA ARG A 70 -6.65 15.17 26.42
C ARG A 70 -6.78 16.58 26.98
N THR A 71 -6.73 17.61 26.15
CA THR A 71 -6.99 19.00 26.56
C THR A 71 -8.48 19.28 26.76
N GLY A 72 -9.35 18.39 26.26
CA GLY A 72 -10.80 18.52 26.29
C GLY A 72 -11.37 19.21 25.05
N MET A 73 -10.55 19.46 24.02
CA MET A 73 -11.01 19.98 22.75
C MET A 73 -11.77 18.88 22.01
N GLN A 74 -13.02 19.18 21.65
CA GLN A 74 -13.88 18.30 20.87
C GLN A 74 -13.92 18.77 19.41
N THR A 75 -13.68 17.86 18.49
CA THR A 75 -13.73 18.12 17.04
C THR A 75 -14.61 17.08 16.38
N GLU A 76 -15.59 17.53 15.60
CA GLU A 76 -16.35 16.63 14.73
C GLU A 76 -15.52 16.28 13.51
N SER A 77 -15.47 14.99 13.20
CA SER A 77 -14.69 14.45 12.10
C SER A 77 -15.49 13.41 11.33
N SER A 78 -15.05 13.12 10.12
CA SER A 78 -15.57 12.09 9.25
C SER A 78 -14.42 11.26 8.68
N ARG A 79 -14.73 10.10 8.11
CA ARG A 79 -13.73 9.19 7.50
C ARG A 79 -12.56 8.84 8.45
N LEU A 80 -12.87 8.57 9.71
CA LEU A 80 -11.87 8.12 10.66
C LEU A 80 -11.23 6.81 10.17
N THR A 81 -9.91 6.77 10.17
CA THR A 81 -9.11 5.58 9.90
C THR A 81 -8.07 5.37 10.99
N TRP A 82 -7.83 4.11 11.29
CA TRP A 82 -6.88 3.65 12.29
C TRP A 82 -5.76 2.92 11.58
N GLU A 83 -4.54 3.45 11.60
CA GLU A 83 -3.41 2.88 10.84
C GLU A 83 -3.77 2.66 9.35
N GLY A 84 -4.53 3.60 8.77
CA GLY A 84 -5.02 3.52 7.40
C GLY A 84 -6.10 2.45 7.17
N LYS A 85 -6.78 1.95 8.21
CA LYS A 85 -7.85 0.93 8.13
C LYS A 85 -9.13 1.40 8.82
N VAL A 86 -10.29 0.96 8.32
CA VAL A 86 -11.62 1.30 8.87
C VAL A 86 -12.06 0.39 10.02
N ASN A 87 -11.11 -0.14 10.80
CA ASN A 87 -11.40 -1.01 11.93
C ASN A 87 -10.55 -0.61 13.13
N PHE A 88 -11.14 -0.65 14.32
CA PHE A 88 -10.44 -0.47 15.56
C PHE A 88 -9.68 -1.75 15.91
N ARG A 89 -8.35 -1.69 16.02
CA ARG A 89 -7.52 -2.86 16.30
C ARG A 89 -6.79 -2.65 17.63
N GLY A 90 -6.87 -3.64 18.51
CA GLY A 90 -6.13 -3.64 19.77
C GLY A 90 -5.89 -5.04 20.32
N LYS A 91 -5.06 -5.13 21.35
CA LYS A 91 -4.74 -6.36 22.07
C LYS A 91 -5.78 -6.62 23.16
N TYR A 92 -6.38 -7.80 23.15
CA TYR A 92 -7.25 -8.32 24.21
C TYR A 92 -6.54 -9.50 24.87
N GLY A 93 -5.84 -9.25 25.98
CA GLY A 93 -4.84 -10.19 26.49
C GLY A 93 -3.76 -10.46 25.42
N GLU A 94 -3.49 -11.73 25.13
CA GLU A 94 -2.53 -12.13 24.10
C GLU A 94 -3.09 -12.12 22.67
N ALA A 95 -4.42 -11.99 22.52
CA ALA A 95 -5.08 -11.98 21.23
C ALA A 95 -5.12 -10.56 20.62
N THR A 96 -5.11 -10.47 19.30
CA THR A 96 -5.42 -9.21 18.59
C THR A 96 -6.87 -9.24 18.13
N VAL A 97 -7.65 -8.26 18.55
CA VAL A 97 -9.06 -8.11 18.17
C VAL A 97 -9.20 -6.94 17.20
N SER A 98 -10.05 -7.12 16.20
CA SER A 98 -10.42 -6.08 15.23
C SER A 98 -11.92 -5.86 15.31
N VAL A 99 -12.33 -4.68 15.75
CA VAL A 99 -13.73 -4.29 15.91
C VAL A 99 -14.09 -3.27 14.81
N PRO A 100 -15.08 -3.56 13.95
CA PRO A 100 -15.57 -2.59 12.97
C PRO A 100 -16.16 -1.36 13.65
N PHE A 101 -15.87 -0.15 13.17
CA PHE A 101 -16.38 1.09 13.74
C PHE A 101 -17.91 1.14 13.83
N ALA A 102 -18.61 0.52 12.86
CA ALA A 102 -20.07 0.41 12.85
C ALA A 102 -20.69 -0.31 14.07
N LYS A 103 -19.88 -1.07 14.84
CA LYS A 103 -20.32 -1.77 16.05
C LYS A 103 -19.97 -1.00 17.32
N ILE A 104 -19.19 0.05 17.21
CA ILE A 104 -18.67 0.84 18.34
C ILE A 104 -19.61 2.02 18.55
N ARG A 105 -19.92 2.26 19.82
CA ARG A 105 -20.65 3.44 20.27
C ARG A 105 -19.70 4.52 20.74
N GLN A 106 -18.75 4.13 21.60
CA GLN A 106 -17.81 5.03 22.26
C GLN A 106 -16.53 4.29 22.58
N VAL A 107 -15.40 4.99 22.55
CA VAL A 107 -14.10 4.49 23.02
C VAL A 107 -13.50 5.50 23.97
N ASP A 108 -13.18 5.06 25.18
CA ASP A 108 -12.51 5.86 26.19
C ASP A 108 -11.05 5.44 26.32
N PHE A 109 -10.13 6.41 26.28
CA PHE A 109 -8.70 6.18 26.31
C PHE A 109 -8.12 6.59 27.66
N ARG A 110 -7.36 5.69 28.28
CA ARG A 110 -6.64 5.94 29.53
C ARG A 110 -5.20 5.46 29.42
N GLN A 111 -4.26 6.25 29.92
CA GLN A 111 -2.88 5.79 30.06
C GLN A 111 -2.81 4.63 31.05
N ALA A 112 -1.97 3.64 30.77
CA ALA A 112 -1.66 2.63 31.76
C ALA A 112 -0.86 3.25 32.92
N ASN A 113 -1.26 2.94 34.15
CA ASN A 113 -0.76 3.58 35.39
C ASN A 113 0.66 3.13 35.79
N THR A 114 1.39 2.45 34.93
CA THR A 114 2.77 2.02 35.18
C THR A 114 3.70 2.99 34.47
N GLY A 115 4.52 3.74 35.21
CA GLY A 115 5.30 4.91 34.75
C GLY A 115 6.31 4.74 33.59
N THR A 116 6.22 3.65 32.81
CA THR A 116 6.99 3.38 31.59
C THR A 116 6.19 2.50 30.62
N SER A 117 4.86 2.64 30.56
CA SER A 117 4.04 1.87 29.63
C SER A 117 3.92 2.59 28.29
N ASP A 118 4.48 1.98 27.26
CA ASP A 118 4.32 2.36 25.84
C ASP A 118 2.93 2.04 25.28
N TYR A 119 1.95 1.80 26.16
CA TYR A 119 0.61 1.38 25.78
C TYR A 119 -0.49 2.20 26.47
N THR A 120 -1.58 2.38 25.74
CA THR A 120 -2.82 3.03 26.17
C THR A 120 -3.91 1.97 26.25
N ILE A 121 -4.70 2.00 27.32
CA ILE A 121 -5.87 1.14 27.44
C ILE A 121 -7.06 1.89 26.86
N ALA A 122 -7.70 1.29 25.86
CA ALA A 122 -8.94 1.75 25.27
C ALA A 122 -10.10 0.88 25.71
N THR A 123 -11.04 1.47 26.44
CA THR A 123 -12.31 0.82 26.79
C THR A 123 -13.31 1.08 25.67
N VAL A 124 -13.56 0.06 24.86
CA VAL A 124 -14.49 0.11 23.73
C VAL A 124 -15.88 -0.30 24.20
N THR A 125 -16.84 0.61 24.12
CA THR A 125 -18.25 0.34 24.35
C THR A 125 -18.94 0.07 23.01
N LEU A 126 -19.49 -1.13 22.85
CA LEU A 126 -20.22 -1.55 21.65
C LEU A 126 -21.67 -1.06 21.66
N ASN A 127 -22.30 -1.02 20.49
CA ASN A 127 -23.73 -0.73 20.33
C ASN A 127 -24.65 -1.71 21.08
N SER A 128 -24.15 -2.93 21.37
CA SER A 128 -24.85 -3.92 22.21
C SER A 128 -24.81 -3.59 23.71
N GLY A 129 -24.04 -2.59 24.13
CA GLY A 129 -23.77 -2.26 25.53
C GLY A 129 -22.61 -3.04 26.15
N GLN A 130 -22.02 -4.00 25.43
CA GLN A 130 -20.84 -4.72 25.89
C GLN A 130 -19.61 -3.80 25.88
N GLN A 131 -18.77 -3.92 26.92
CA GLN A 131 -17.50 -3.22 27.02
C GLN A 131 -16.31 -4.17 26.88
N LEU A 132 -15.27 -3.71 26.20
CA LEU A 132 -14.03 -4.45 25.95
C LEU A 132 -12.83 -3.53 26.24
N ASP A 133 -11.95 -3.97 27.13
CA ASP A 133 -10.68 -3.27 27.36
C ASP A 133 -9.63 -3.82 26.39
N LEU A 134 -9.12 -2.94 25.53
CA LEU A 134 -8.08 -3.24 24.54
C LEU A 134 -6.82 -2.45 24.86
N SER A 135 -5.66 -3.12 24.81
CA SER A 135 -4.37 -2.47 24.90
C SER A 135 -3.89 -2.05 23.50
N LEU A 136 -3.42 -0.81 23.40
CA LEU A 136 -2.97 -0.18 22.16
C LEU A 136 -1.54 0.33 22.33
N GLU A 137 -0.75 0.28 21.26
CA GLU A 137 0.56 0.91 21.25
C GLU A 137 0.41 2.43 21.17
N ASN A 138 1.16 3.17 21.99
CA ASN A 138 1.09 4.65 22.01
C ASN A 138 1.57 5.29 20.70
N GLN A 139 2.40 4.56 19.93
CA GLN A 139 2.90 5.03 18.64
C GLN A 139 1.86 4.96 17.52
N SER A 140 0.68 4.37 17.78
CA SER A 140 -0.38 4.32 16.79
C SER A 140 -1.00 5.69 16.55
N ASN A 141 -1.36 5.94 15.29
CA ASN A 141 -1.97 7.20 14.86
C ASN A 141 -3.37 6.98 14.30
N VAL A 142 -4.22 7.97 14.54
CA VAL A 142 -5.58 8.07 14.03
C VAL A 142 -5.65 9.23 13.07
N TYR A 143 -6.23 8.97 11.90
CA TYR A 143 -6.41 9.95 10.84
C TYR A 143 -7.90 10.19 10.64
N ALA A 144 -8.31 11.45 10.50
CA ALA A 144 -9.68 11.79 10.22
C ALA A 144 -9.78 13.07 9.38
N GLU A 145 -10.86 13.21 8.62
CA GLU A 145 -11.19 14.44 7.91
C GLU A 145 -12.07 15.32 8.80
N THR A 146 -11.67 16.58 8.98
CA THR A 146 -12.41 17.59 9.75
C THR A 146 -12.86 18.72 8.83
N PRO A 147 -13.81 19.58 9.24
CA PRO A 147 -14.26 20.72 8.42
C PRO A 147 -13.14 21.70 8.01
N PHE A 148 -12.02 21.70 8.73
CA PHE A 148 -10.89 22.59 8.51
C PHE A 148 -9.65 21.90 7.91
N GLY A 149 -9.72 20.59 7.61
CA GLY A 149 -8.63 19.85 6.97
C GLY A 149 -8.47 18.41 7.50
N GLU A 150 -7.34 17.79 7.17
CA GLU A 150 -6.96 16.48 7.70
C GLU A 150 -6.40 16.63 9.12
N LEU A 151 -6.87 15.78 10.02
CA LEU A 151 -6.42 15.68 11.40
C LEU A 151 -5.66 14.38 11.59
N GLU A 152 -4.45 14.48 12.13
CA GLU A 152 -3.67 13.36 12.63
C GLU A 152 -3.51 13.53 14.14
N ILE A 153 -3.83 12.49 14.90
CA ILE A 153 -3.68 12.48 16.37
C ILE A 153 -3.13 11.14 16.83
N SER A 154 -2.17 11.19 17.76
CA SER A 154 -1.62 9.99 18.39
C SER A 154 -2.60 9.42 19.40
N VAL A 155 -2.63 8.10 19.52
CA VAL A 155 -3.43 7.40 20.54
C VAL A 155 -3.11 7.85 21.96
N ALA A 156 -1.86 8.24 22.23
CA ALA A 156 -1.46 8.74 23.54
C ALA A 156 -2.12 10.08 23.92
N ASP A 157 -2.59 10.85 22.93
CA ASP A 157 -3.21 12.16 23.10
C ASP A 157 -4.74 12.13 22.96
N LEU A 158 -5.30 10.97 22.61
CA LEU A 158 -6.73 10.75 22.59
C LEU A 158 -7.27 10.56 24.01
N ARG A 159 -8.48 11.09 24.21
CA ARG A 159 -9.25 10.90 25.43
C ARG A 159 -10.51 10.11 25.17
N GLN A 160 -11.26 10.48 24.13
CA GLN A 160 -12.54 9.85 23.82
C GLN A 160 -12.82 9.93 22.32
N LEU A 161 -13.43 8.87 21.78
CA LEU A 161 -14.01 8.84 20.45
C LEU A 161 -15.48 8.45 20.58
N ASP A 162 -16.37 9.31 20.08
CA ASP A 162 -17.81 9.06 20.04
C ASP A 162 -18.26 8.82 18.62
N PHE A 163 -18.85 7.66 18.37
CA PHE A 163 -19.33 7.28 17.04
C PHE A 163 -20.83 7.55 16.96
N SER A 164 -21.22 8.43 16.03
CA SER A 164 -22.61 8.75 15.72
C SER A 164 -22.94 8.39 14.26
N GLU A 165 -24.15 7.88 14.05
CA GLU A 165 -24.75 7.63 12.72
C GLU A 165 -25.65 8.79 12.31
#